data_AF-A0A7S2CB14-F1
#
_entry.id   AF-A0A7S2CB14-F1
#
_cell.length_a   1.000
_cell.length_b   1.000
_cell.length_c   1.000
_cell.angle_alpha   90.00
_cell.angle_beta   90.00
_cell.angle_gamma   90.00
#
_symmetry.space_group_name_H-M   'P 1'
#
loop_
_entity.id
_entity.type
_entity.pdbx_description
1 polymer ?
#
loop_
_entity_poly.entity_id
_entity_poly.type
_entity_poly.pdbx_seq_one_letter_code
_entity_poly.pdbx_strand_id
1 'polypeptide(L)'
;GKDSVDAPCILRDLRKLKCHFCGRKTGVVVRCADKSCATTLHPLCARLAGCLVAPNTIQLPDTADSLSLDQTLVVPHEESETLIFCRKHAAPGWFKIGSADTAASDGFWVNVDKARLLRNNLDRARLIVDLVRRREKLKRQVSQAELECFEESVAHLLPEKTTVQSLIRDVSTKGDPAIKLFRRKRGYDETESNVVVNARRDRKRIKGNHITKADKIGKDQRERFSAL
;
A
#
# COMPACT_ATOMS: atom_id res chain seq x y z
N GLY A 1 -14.70 -5.58 34.12
CA GLY A 1 -15.92 -6.02 33.45
C GLY A 1 -15.75 -7.47 33.08
N LYS A 2 -16.69 -8.35 33.47
CA LYS A 2 -16.77 -9.71 32.94
C LYS A 2 -17.63 -9.59 31.69
N ASP A 3 -17.01 -9.54 30.52
CA ASP A 3 -17.72 -9.71 29.27
C ASP A 3 -18.01 -11.20 29.13
N SER A 4 -19.11 -11.66 29.74
CA SER A 4 -19.61 -13.01 29.53
C SER A 4 -20.10 -13.09 28.09
N VAL A 5 -19.31 -13.74 27.23
CA VAL A 5 -19.77 -14.13 25.91
C VAL A 5 -20.89 -15.14 26.12
N ASP A 6 -22.13 -14.70 25.94
CA ASP A 6 -23.29 -15.57 25.95
C ASP A 6 -23.11 -16.60 24.84
N ALA A 7 -22.72 -17.82 25.20
CA ALA A 7 -22.58 -18.90 24.25
C ALA A 7 -23.99 -19.27 23.78
N PRO A 8 -24.42 -18.84 22.57
CA PRO A 8 -25.75 -19.17 22.08
C PRO A 8 -25.80 -20.68 21.96
N CYS A 9 -26.97 -21.29 22.19
CA CYS A 9 -27.27 -22.72 22.10
C CYS A 9 -26.44 -23.48 21.05
N ILE A 10 -25.18 -23.81 21.38
CA ILE A 10 -24.26 -24.48 20.44
C ILE A 10 -24.87 -25.85 20.23
N LEU A 11 -25.43 -26.05 19.03
CA LEU A 11 -26.18 -27.23 18.62
C LEU A 11 -25.58 -28.47 19.27
N ARG A 12 -26.31 -29.06 20.23
CA ARG A 12 -25.80 -30.15 21.08
C ARG A 12 -25.29 -31.34 20.26
N ASP A 13 -25.75 -31.44 19.01
CA ASP A 13 -25.38 -32.46 18.04
C ASP A 13 -23.96 -32.31 17.49
N LEU A 14 -23.40 -31.09 17.47
CA LEU A 14 -22.05 -30.85 16.96
C LEU A 14 -20.97 -31.27 17.97
N ARG A 15 -21.25 -31.24 19.28
CA ARG A 15 -20.28 -31.65 20.33
C ARG A 15 -19.87 -33.13 20.26
N LYS A 16 -20.59 -33.95 19.49
CA LYS A 16 -20.30 -35.39 19.35
C LYS A 16 -19.36 -35.69 18.17
N LEU A 17 -19.13 -34.72 17.28
CA LEU A 17 -18.36 -34.89 16.04
C LEU A 17 -16.86 -34.72 16.30
N LYS A 18 -16.02 -35.42 15.51
CA LYS A 18 -14.56 -35.36 15.61
C LYS A 18 -14.02 -34.35 14.60
N CYS A 19 -13.15 -33.44 15.05
CA CYS A 19 -12.42 -32.56 14.14
C CYS A 19 -11.55 -33.38 13.17
N HIS A 20 -11.63 -33.10 11.87
CA HIS A 20 -10.87 -33.81 10.84
C HIS A 20 -9.35 -33.63 10.97
N PHE A 21 -8.87 -32.47 11.47
CA PHE A 21 -7.43 -32.21 11.59
C PHE A 21 -6.78 -32.81 12.84
N CYS A 22 -7.43 -32.73 14.00
CA CYS A 22 -6.83 -33.21 15.26
C CYS A 22 -7.41 -34.53 15.77
N GLY A 23 -8.50 -35.03 15.19
CA GLY A 23 -9.16 -36.28 15.57
C GLY A 23 -9.91 -36.26 16.91
N ARG A 24 -9.87 -35.15 17.66
CA ARG A 24 -10.47 -35.02 19.00
C ARG A 24 -11.96 -34.62 18.91
N LYS A 25 -12.76 -35.06 19.89
CA LYS A 25 -14.18 -34.69 20.10
C LYS A 25 -14.37 -33.52 21.08
N THR A 26 -13.28 -32.93 21.55
CA THR A 26 -13.30 -31.91 22.60
C THR A 26 -13.50 -30.52 22.01
N GLY A 27 -14.44 -29.75 22.55
CA GLY A 27 -14.64 -28.34 22.17
C GLY A 27 -15.73 -28.13 21.12
N VAL A 28 -15.74 -26.94 20.52
CA VAL A 28 -16.74 -26.53 19.52
C VAL A 28 -16.22 -26.81 18.12
N VAL A 29 -16.91 -27.68 17.40
CA VAL A 29 -16.67 -27.94 15.98
C VAL A 29 -17.74 -27.27 15.13
N VAL A 30 -17.32 -26.80 13.96
CA VAL A 30 -18.20 -26.30 12.90
C VAL A 30 -18.11 -27.21 11.69
N ARG A 31 -19.18 -27.28 10.89
CA ARG A 31 -19.17 -27.98 9.61
C ARG A 31 -18.61 -27.04 8.53
N CYS A 32 -17.99 -27.64 7.52
CA CYS A 32 -17.68 -26.93 6.29
C CYS A 32 -18.97 -26.29 5.74
N ALA A 33 -18.91 -25.03 5.35
CA ALA A 33 -20.07 -24.29 4.86
C ALA A 33 -20.58 -24.77 3.49
N ASP A 34 -19.76 -25.54 2.76
CA ASP A 34 -20.21 -26.20 1.54
C ASP A 34 -21.24 -27.31 1.83
N LYS A 35 -22.39 -27.25 1.15
CA LYS A 35 -23.56 -28.12 1.40
C LYS A 35 -23.27 -29.60 1.13
N SER A 36 -22.31 -29.90 0.24
CA SER A 36 -21.93 -31.27 -0.09
C SER A 36 -20.92 -31.88 0.89
N CYS A 37 -20.37 -31.05 1.79
CA CYS A 37 -19.24 -31.43 2.63
C CYS A 37 -19.65 -31.69 4.08
N ALA A 38 -19.49 -32.93 4.54
CA ALA A 38 -19.72 -33.28 5.95
C ALA A 38 -18.49 -33.09 6.85
N THR A 39 -17.40 -32.48 6.36
CA THR A 39 -16.18 -32.31 7.18
C THR A 39 -16.45 -31.37 8.35
N THR A 40 -16.01 -31.78 9.54
CA THR A 40 -16.15 -30.98 10.77
C THR A 40 -14.78 -30.59 11.29
N LEU A 41 -14.64 -29.33 11.70
CA LEU A 41 -13.36 -28.72 12.03
C LEU A 41 -13.52 -27.84 13.27
N HIS A 42 -12.50 -27.78 14.11
CA HIS A 42 -12.41 -26.67 15.07
C HIS A 42 -12.06 -25.38 14.32
N PRO A 43 -12.66 -24.23 14.67
CA PRO A 43 -12.32 -22.95 14.04
C PRO A 43 -10.82 -22.64 14.06
N LEU A 44 -10.16 -22.91 15.19
CA LEU A 44 -8.70 -22.74 15.31
C LEU A 44 -7.90 -23.74 14.48
N CYS A 45 -8.32 -25.01 14.43
CA CYS A 45 -7.66 -26.00 13.58
C CYS A 45 -7.78 -25.63 12.10
N ALA A 46 -8.95 -25.16 11.67
CA ALA A 46 -9.16 -24.67 10.31
C ALA A 46 -8.23 -23.49 10.01
N ARG A 47 -8.17 -22.49 10.89
CA ARG A 47 -7.30 -21.31 10.71
C ARG A 47 -5.82 -21.69 10.61
N LEU A 48 -5.33 -22.55 11.52
CA LEU A 48 -3.94 -23.02 11.51
C LEU A 48 -3.61 -23.87 10.30
N ALA A 49 -4.58 -24.63 9.78
CA ALA A 49 -4.42 -25.42 8.58
C ALA A 49 -4.62 -24.61 7.28
N GLY A 50 -4.74 -23.28 7.32
CA GLY A 50 -4.93 -22.47 6.12
C GLY A 50 -6.26 -22.72 5.40
N CYS A 51 -7.29 -23.18 6.12
CA CYS A 51 -8.65 -23.22 5.61
C CYS A 51 -9.22 -21.82 5.42
N LEU A 52 -10.12 -21.66 4.45
CA LEU A 52 -10.77 -20.38 4.21
C LEU A 52 -11.78 -20.10 5.34
N VAL A 53 -11.63 -18.92 5.94
CA VAL A 53 -12.57 -18.34 6.90
C VAL A 53 -13.08 -17.05 6.27
N ALA A 54 -14.36 -17.01 5.91
CA ALA A 54 -14.96 -15.90 5.19
C ALA A 54 -16.22 -15.42 5.92
N PRO A 55 -16.51 -14.11 5.93
CA PRO A 55 -17.82 -13.64 6.36
C PRO A 55 -18.88 -14.18 5.40
N ASN A 56 -20.09 -14.43 5.91
CA ASN A 56 -21.27 -14.71 5.10
C ASN A 56 -21.70 -13.42 4.39
N THR A 57 -20.93 -13.01 3.38
CA THR A 57 -21.31 -11.92 2.50
C THR A 57 -22.41 -12.45 1.60
N ILE A 58 -23.65 -12.12 1.95
CA ILE A 58 -24.75 -12.06 0.96
C ILE A 58 -24.20 -11.23 -0.20
N GLN A 59 -24.25 -11.77 -1.41
CA GLN A 59 -23.75 -11.10 -2.61
C GLN A 59 -24.39 -9.71 -2.68
N LEU A 60 -23.60 -8.64 -2.51
CA LEU A 60 -24.09 -7.31 -2.87
C LEU A 60 -24.29 -7.31 -4.39
N PRO A 61 -25.47 -6.90 -4.88
CA PRO A 61 -25.75 -6.88 -6.31
C PRO A 61 -24.81 -5.91 -7.03
N ASP A 62 -24.41 -6.31 -8.24
CA ASP A 62 -23.53 -5.59 -9.17
C ASP A 62 -24.14 -4.30 -9.72
N THR A 63 -24.67 -3.40 -8.89
CA THR A 63 -25.02 -2.04 -9.34
C THR A 63 -23.81 -1.14 -9.20
N ALA A 64 -22.88 -1.32 -10.13
CA ALA A 64 -21.84 -0.35 -10.46
C ALA A 64 -22.49 0.87 -11.10
N ASP A 65 -23.14 1.73 -10.30
CA ASP A 65 -23.49 3.09 -10.68
C ASP A 65 -23.87 3.90 -9.43
N SER A 66 -22.87 4.44 -8.75
CA SER A 66 -23.04 5.66 -7.95
C SER A 66 -21.67 6.22 -7.59
N LEU A 67 -21.22 7.13 -8.47
CA LEU A 67 -20.22 8.15 -8.14
C LEU A 67 -20.80 9.06 -7.05
N SER A 68 -20.78 8.62 -5.80
CA SER A 68 -20.96 9.50 -4.65
C SER A 68 -19.63 9.61 -3.92
N LEU A 69 -19.09 10.82 -3.91
CA LEU A 69 -17.80 11.19 -3.31
C LEU A 69 -17.91 11.33 -1.79
N ASP A 70 -18.74 10.50 -1.15
CA ASP A 70 -18.96 10.50 0.30
C ASP A 70 -19.17 9.07 0.80
N GLN A 71 -18.20 8.20 0.51
CA GLN A 71 -18.06 6.93 1.22
C GLN A 71 -17.45 7.18 2.59
N THR A 72 -18.27 7.74 3.48
CA THR A 72 -18.13 7.46 4.90
C THR A 72 -18.16 5.93 5.04
N LEU A 73 -17.08 5.38 5.60
CA LEU A 73 -16.90 3.97 5.88
C LEU A 73 -17.85 3.53 7.00
N VAL A 74 -19.15 3.63 6.77
CA VAL A 74 -20.15 2.96 7.61
C VAL A 74 -20.18 1.52 7.11
N VAL A 75 -19.31 0.69 7.68
CA VAL A 75 -19.47 -0.76 7.60
C VAL A 75 -20.77 -1.04 8.36
N PRO A 76 -21.85 -1.50 7.73
CA PRO A 76 -23.03 -1.92 8.48
C PRO A 76 -22.54 -3.04 9.41
N HIS A 77 -22.73 -2.84 10.71
CA HIS A 77 -22.46 -3.86 11.72
C HIS A 77 -23.58 -4.91 11.68
N GLU A 78 -23.85 -5.46 10.49
CA GLU A 78 -24.66 -6.65 10.34
C GLU A 78 -23.82 -7.84 10.76
N GLU A 79 -24.37 -8.62 11.68
CA GLU A 79 -23.79 -9.81 12.29
C GLU A 79 -23.56 -10.90 11.23
N SER A 80 -22.54 -10.69 10.39
CA SER A 80 -22.20 -11.62 9.32
C SER A 80 -21.64 -12.89 9.93
N GLU A 81 -22.42 -13.97 9.84
CA GLU A 81 -22.00 -15.29 10.28
C GLU A 81 -20.65 -15.63 9.63
N THR A 82 -19.67 -16.02 10.42
CA THR A 82 -18.36 -16.40 9.87
C THR A 82 -18.44 -17.85 9.39
N LEU A 83 -18.30 -18.05 8.08
CA LEU A 83 -18.29 -19.35 7.43
C LEU A 83 -16.87 -19.90 7.33
N ILE A 84 -16.75 -21.22 7.51
CA ILE A 84 -15.47 -21.93 7.43
C ILE A 84 -15.58 -22.99 6.34
N PHE A 85 -14.59 -23.05 5.44
CA PHE A 85 -14.51 -24.03 4.36
C PHE A 85 -13.27 -24.92 4.55
N CYS A 86 -13.38 -26.21 4.27
CA CYS A 86 -12.23 -27.12 4.35
C CYS A 86 -11.22 -26.85 3.22
N ARG A 87 -10.04 -27.49 3.25
CA ARG A 87 -8.99 -27.28 2.23
C ARG A 87 -9.42 -27.59 0.78
N LYS A 88 -10.50 -28.36 0.60
CA LYS A 88 -11.03 -28.77 -0.71
C LYS A 88 -12.06 -27.79 -1.27
N HIS A 89 -12.63 -26.93 -0.43
CA HIS A 89 -13.74 -26.05 -0.82
C HIS A 89 -13.36 -24.58 -0.62
N ALA A 90 -13.96 -23.75 -1.46
CA ALA A 90 -13.81 -22.31 -1.42
C ALA A 90 -15.20 -21.68 -1.36
N ALA A 91 -15.29 -20.50 -0.74
CA ALA A 91 -16.48 -19.68 -0.91
C ALA A 91 -16.54 -19.17 -2.37
N PRO A 92 -17.74 -18.86 -2.90
CA PRO A 92 -17.88 -18.24 -4.21
C PRO A 92 -17.02 -16.97 -4.33
N GLY A 93 -16.29 -16.82 -5.44
CA GLY A 93 -15.39 -15.67 -5.68
C GLY A 93 -14.04 -15.75 -4.96
N TRP A 94 -13.78 -16.82 -4.20
CA TRP A 94 -12.48 -17.10 -3.58
C TRP A 94 -11.73 -18.16 -4.36
N PHE A 95 -10.43 -17.94 -4.51
CA PHE A 95 -9.52 -18.88 -5.17
C PHE A 95 -8.23 -18.98 -4.36
N LYS A 96 -7.56 -20.13 -4.48
CA LYS A 96 -6.30 -20.40 -3.79
C LYS A 96 -5.14 -20.10 -4.72
N ILE A 97 -4.18 -19.29 -4.27
CA ILE A 97 -2.95 -18.98 -4.99
C ILE A 97 -1.79 -19.76 -4.34
N GLY A 98 -1.08 -20.55 -5.15
CA GLY A 98 0.04 -21.41 -4.73
C GLY A 98 -0.05 -22.78 -5.39
N SER A 99 1.09 -23.38 -5.76
CA SER A 99 1.11 -24.66 -6.48
C SER A 99 0.65 -25.80 -5.56
N ALA A 100 -0.21 -26.68 -6.08
CA ALA A 100 -0.57 -27.92 -5.39
C ALA A 100 0.65 -28.88 -5.25
N ASP A 101 1.71 -28.62 -6.03
CA ASP A 101 2.78 -29.57 -6.32
C ASP A 101 3.97 -29.44 -5.37
N THR A 102 4.01 -28.39 -4.54
CA THR A 102 5.00 -28.27 -3.47
C THR A 102 4.30 -28.38 -2.12
N ALA A 103 4.43 -29.54 -1.48
CA ALA A 103 3.89 -29.85 -0.16
C ALA A 103 4.34 -28.88 0.96
N ALA A 104 5.22 -27.93 0.66
CA ALA A 104 5.83 -26.98 1.59
C ALA A 104 5.21 -25.57 1.57
N SER A 105 4.36 -25.19 0.60
CA SER A 105 3.70 -23.88 0.62
C SER A 105 2.19 -24.03 0.73
N ASP A 106 1.66 -23.85 1.94
CA ASP A 106 0.23 -23.66 2.15
C ASP A 106 -0.20 -22.40 1.37
N GLY A 107 -0.78 -22.59 0.18
CA GLY A 107 -1.24 -21.48 -0.65
C GLY A 107 -2.25 -20.57 0.06
N PHE A 108 -2.33 -19.32 -0.36
CA PHE A 108 -3.17 -18.29 0.27
C PHE A 108 -4.50 -18.14 -0.45
N TRP A 109 -5.57 -17.88 0.29
CA TRP A 109 -6.89 -17.59 -0.27
C TRP A 109 -7.02 -16.13 -0.62
N VAL A 110 -7.45 -15.85 -1.85
CA VAL A 110 -7.69 -14.51 -2.35
C VAL A 110 -9.10 -14.42 -2.89
N ASN A 111 -9.79 -13.32 -2.57
CA ASN A 111 -11.07 -12.98 -3.15
C ASN A 111 -10.84 -12.04 -4.35
N VAL A 112 -11.39 -12.38 -5.51
CA VAL A 112 -11.17 -11.63 -6.77
C VAL A 112 -11.65 -10.18 -6.65
N ASP A 113 -12.82 -9.97 -6.05
CA ASP A 113 -13.45 -8.66 -5.97
C ASP A 113 -12.71 -7.75 -5.00
N LYS A 114 -12.28 -8.29 -3.85
CA LYS A 114 -11.42 -7.56 -2.92
C LYS A 114 -10.07 -7.21 -3.55
N ALA A 115 -9.48 -8.11 -4.33
CA ALA A 115 -8.23 -7.83 -5.03
C ALA A 115 -8.41 -6.74 -6.11
N ARG A 116 -9.53 -6.77 -6.84
CA ARG A 116 -9.90 -5.73 -7.82
C ARG A 116 -10.11 -4.37 -7.16
N LEU A 117 -10.85 -4.33 -6.05
CA LEU A 117 -11.06 -3.12 -5.26
C LEU A 117 -9.73 -2.54 -4.77
N LEU A 118 -8.84 -3.38 -4.23
CA LEU A 118 -7.52 -2.96 -3.78
C LEU A 118 -6.70 -2.35 -4.91
N ARG A 119 -6.71 -2.99 -6.10
CA ARG A 119 -6.03 -2.46 -7.29
C ARG A 119 -6.56 -1.07 -7.67
N ASN A 120 -7.90 -0.93 -7.77
CA ASN A 120 -8.53 0.35 -8.10
C ASN A 120 -8.16 1.45 -7.09
N ASN A 121 -8.11 1.13 -5.80
CA ASN A 121 -7.73 2.08 -4.76
C ASN A 121 -6.26 2.48 -4.86
N LEU A 122 -5.36 1.54 -5.15
CA LEU A 122 -3.94 1.82 -5.36
C LEU A 122 -3.71 2.68 -6.61
N ASP A 123 -4.44 2.44 -7.69
CA ASP A 123 -4.37 3.26 -8.91
C ASP A 123 -4.84 4.70 -8.65
N ARG A 124 -5.94 4.87 -7.89
CA ARG A 124 -6.40 6.19 -7.45
C ARG A 124 -5.34 6.91 -6.59
N ALA A 125 -4.75 6.22 -5.63
CA ALA A 125 -3.70 6.78 -4.78
C ALA A 125 -2.47 7.23 -5.60
N ARG A 126 -2.08 6.42 -6.60
CA ARG A 126 -1.01 6.77 -7.53
C ARG A 126 -1.32 8.05 -8.31
N LEU A 127 -2.53 8.17 -8.87
CA LEU A 127 -2.95 9.37 -9.60
C LEU A 127 -2.89 10.63 -8.73
N ILE A 128 -3.33 10.53 -7.47
CA ILE A 128 -3.24 11.65 -6.50
C ILE A 128 -1.79 12.06 -6.29
N VAL A 129 -0.88 11.11 -6.07
CA VAL A 129 0.55 11.40 -5.90
C VAL A 129 1.14 12.10 -7.13
N ASP A 130 0.78 11.65 -8.33
CA ASP A 130 1.25 12.26 -9.58
C ASP A 130 0.69 13.67 -9.78
N LEU A 131 -0.58 13.92 -9.44
CA LEU A 131 -1.19 15.26 -9.46
C LEU A 131 -0.50 16.20 -8.46
N VAL A 132 -0.27 15.74 -7.23
CA VAL A 132 0.44 16.53 -6.21
C VAL A 132 1.85 16.87 -6.68
N ARG A 133 2.59 15.91 -7.25
CA ARG A 133 3.94 16.17 -7.80
C ARG A 133 3.91 17.21 -8.92
N ARG A 134 2.93 17.15 -9.84
CA ARG A 134 2.78 18.14 -10.91
C ARG A 134 2.45 19.53 -10.34
N ARG A 135 1.52 19.60 -9.38
CA ARG A 135 1.15 20.86 -8.70
C ARG A 135 2.35 21.49 -8.01
N GLU A 136 3.13 20.72 -7.25
CA GLU A 136 4.31 21.23 -6.54
C GLU A 136 5.43 21.63 -7.50
N LYS A 137 5.54 20.99 -8.67
CA LYS A 137 6.44 21.44 -9.73
C LYS A 137 6.00 22.80 -10.30
N LEU A 138 4.72 22.96 -10.61
CA LEU A 138 4.17 24.22 -11.14
C LEU A 138 4.30 25.37 -10.14
N LYS A 139 4.00 25.14 -8.86
CA LYS A 139 4.20 26.15 -7.81
C LYS A 139 5.64 26.67 -7.78
N ARG A 140 6.63 25.78 -7.88
CA ARG A 140 8.04 26.19 -7.93
C ARG A 140 8.37 27.01 -9.17
N GLN A 141 7.80 26.66 -10.32
CA GLN A 141 8.01 27.41 -11.56
C GLN A 141 7.38 28.79 -11.50
N VAL A 142 6.16 28.91 -10.96
CA VAL A 142 5.49 30.20 -10.75
C VAL A 142 6.30 31.07 -9.79
N SER A 143 6.69 30.56 -8.62
CA SER A 143 7.50 31.33 -7.68
C SER A 143 8.88 31.71 -8.23
N GLN A 144 9.47 30.88 -9.11
CA GLN A 144 10.70 31.23 -9.78
C GLN A 144 10.50 32.36 -10.80
N ALA A 145 9.45 32.30 -11.63
CA ALA A 145 9.13 33.35 -12.59
C ALA A 145 8.76 34.67 -11.90
N GLU A 146 8.01 34.62 -10.80
CA GLU A 146 7.71 35.79 -9.97
C GLU A 146 8.98 36.44 -9.42
N LEU A 147 9.95 35.63 -8.99
CA LEU A 147 11.26 36.12 -8.54
C LEU A 147 12.05 36.76 -9.69
N GLU A 148 12.09 36.13 -10.86
CA GLU A 148 12.78 36.67 -12.05
C GLU A 148 12.18 38.03 -12.46
N CYS A 149 10.84 38.14 -12.54
CA CYS A 149 10.17 39.41 -12.83
C CYS A 149 10.42 40.48 -11.76
N PHE A 150 10.49 40.09 -10.48
CA PHE A 150 10.83 41.01 -9.39
C PHE A 150 12.28 41.50 -9.50
N GLU A 151 13.23 40.61 -9.77
CA GLU A 151 14.64 40.97 -9.97
C GLU A 151 14.80 41.97 -11.13
N GLU A 152 14.13 41.75 -12.26
CA GLU A 152 14.11 42.68 -13.39
C GLU A 152 13.52 44.04 -13.01
N SER A 153 12.40 44.05 -12.29
CA SER A 153 11.74 45.29 -11.86
C SER A 153 12.59 46.11 -10.90
N VAL A 154 13.34 45.45 -10.01
CA VAL A 154 14.18 46.10 -8.99
C VAL A 154 15.57 46.44 -9.52
N ALA A 155 16.05 45.82 -10.60
CA ALA A 155 17.38 46.05 -11.16
C ALA A 155 17.67 47.53 -11.49
N HIS A 156 16.65 48.31 -11.88
CA HIS A 156 16.79 49.74 -12.16
C HIS A 156 16.85 50.62 -10.91
N LEU A 157 16.45 50.10 -9.75
CA LEU A 157 16.36 50.85 -8.49
C LEU A 157 17.56 50.63 -7.56
N LEU A 158 18.33 49.56 -7.77
CA LEU A 158 19.49 49.23 -6.94
C LEU A 158 20.80 49.67 -7.61
N PRO A 159 21.71 50.35 -6.88
CA PRO A 159 23.05 50.66 -7.39
C PRO A 159 23.85 49.38 -7.68
N GLU A 160 24.76 49.44 -8.67
CA GLU A 160 25.47 48.32 -9.35
C GLU A 160 26.11 47.21 -8.50
N LYS A 161 26.11 47.30 -7.16
CA LYS A 161 26.87 46.39 -6.28
C LYS A 161 26.04 45.55 -5.32
N THR A 162 24.72 45.70 -5.26
CA THR A 162 23.86 44.82 -4.45
C THR A 162 22.97 43.98 -5.33
N THR A 163 23.32 42.71 -5.52
CA THR A 163 22.43 41.74 -6.18
C THR A 163 21.25 41.43 -5.27
N VAL A 164 20.04 41.35 -5.81
CA VAL A 164 18.84 40.94 -5.05
C VAL A 164 19.07 39.60 -4.33
N GLN A 165 19.87 38.71 -4.92
CA GLN A 165 20.30 37.45 -4.32
C GLN A 165 21.10 37.61 -3.01
N SER A 166 21.88 38.68 -2.83
CA SER A 166 22.56 38.94 -1.55
C SER A 166 21.57 39.38 -0.48
N LEU A 167 20.59 40.22 -0.84
CA LEU A 167 19.49 40.62 0.05
C LEU A 167 18.63 39.40 0.47
N ILE A 168 18.30 38.50 -0.47
CA ILE A 168 17.57 37.26 -0.17
C ILE A 168 18.38 36.35 0.76
N ARG A 169 19.70 36.23 0.53
CA ARG A 169 20.58 35.47 1.42
C ARG A 169 20.63 36.08 2.82
N ASP A 170 20.62 37.40 2.94
CA ASP A 170 20.63 38.09 4.22
C ASP A 170 19.29 37.91 4.97
N VAL A 171 18.16 37.94 4.26
CA VAL A 171 16.83 37.64 4.84
C VAL A 171 16.73 36.16 5.25
N SER A 172 17.28 35.25 4.45
CA SER A 172 17.26 33.81 4.73
C SER A 172 18.18 33.40 5.88
N THR A 173 19.37 34.00 5.99
CA THR A 173 20.33 33.74 7.08
C THR A 173 19.89 34.38 8.40
N LYS A 174 19.22 35.53 8.35
CA LYS A 174 18.54 36.15 9.51
C LYS A 174 17.17 35.54 9.82
N GLY A 175 16.85 34.40 9.20
CA GLY A 175 15.52 33.78 9.16
C GLY A 175 14.72 33.95 10.44
N ASP A 176 13.48 34.42 10.26
CA ASP A 176 12.53 34.75 11.31
C ASP A 176 12.50 33.66 12.41
N PRO A 177 12.83 33.99 13.68
CA PRO A 177 12.84 33.02 14.77
C PRO A 177 11.50 32.28 14.90
N ALA A 178 10.38 32.87 14.47
CA ALA A 178 9.09 32.21 14.43
C ALA A 178 9.04 31.01 13.46
N ILE A 179 9.70 31.10 12.30
CA ILE A 179 9.76 30.02 11.30
C ILE A 179 10.64 28.87 11.81
N LYS A 180 11.75 29.18 12.48
CA LYS A 180 12.61 28.16 13.13
C LYS A 180 11.86 27.45 14.27
N LEU A 181 11.10 28.20 15.08
CA LEU A 181 10.27 27.61 16.14
C LEU A 181 9.16 26.71 15.56
N PHE A 182 8.51 27.14 14.48
CA PHE A 182 7.44 26.38 13.83
C PHE A 182 7.92 25.05 13.25
N ARG A 183 9.10 25.03 12.61
CA ARG A 183 9.72 23.79 12.10
C ARG A 183 10.07 22.81 13.23
N ARG A 184 10.66 23.30 14.33
CA ARG A 184 10.96 22.50 15.53
C ARG A 184 9.71 21.88 16.15
N LYS A 185 8.61 22.64 16.25
CA LYS A 185 7.37 22.19 16.88
C LYS A 185 6.65 21.08 16.11
N ARG A 186 6.92 20.92 14.81
CA ARG A 186 6.39 19.82 13.98
C ARG A 186 7.36 18.65 13.78
N GLY A 187 8.53 18.65 14.42
CA GLY A 187 9.50 17.57 14.30
C GLY A 187 10.17 17.45 12.93
N TYR A 188 10.13 18.50 12.10
CA TYR A 188 10.94 18.58 10.88
C TYR A 188 12.36 18.95 11.28
N ASP A 189 13.20 17.94 11.50
CA ASP A 189 14.60 18.13 11.83
C ASP A 189 15.40 18.50 10.56
N GLU A 190 16.29 19.49 10.65
CA GLU A 190 17.03 20.03 9.49
C GLU A 190 17.92 18.98 8.79
N THR A 191 18.14 17.84 9.45
CA THR A 191 18.86 16.68 8.94
C THR A 191 18.19 16.04 7.73
N GLU A 192 16.85 16.04 7.62
CA GLU A 192 16.14 15.43 6.48
C GLU A 192 16.34 16.19 5.16
N SER A 193 16.52 17.51 5.22
CA SER A 193 16.83 18.34 4.05
C SER A 193 18.15 17.95 3.39
N ASN A 194 19.16 17.56 4.19
CA ASN A 194 20.46 17.11 3.70
C ASN A 194 20.41 15.68 3.13
N VAL A 195 19.54 14.82 3.65
CA VAL A 195 19.35 13.45 3.12
C VAL A 195 18.78 13.47 1.69
N VAL A 196 17.83 14.36 1.38
CA VAL A 196 17.25 14.46 0.03
C VAL A 196 18.27 15.00 -0.99
N VAL A 197 19.14 15.91 -0.58
CA VAL A 197 20.22 16.45 -1.43
C VAL A 197 21.30 15.40 -1.68
N ASN A 198 21.70 14.63 -0.66
CA ASN A 198 22.67 13.55 -0.80
C ASN A 198 22.12 12.37 -1.62
N ALA A 199 20.85 11.99 -1.46
CA ALA A 199 20.22 10.95 -2.28
C ALA A 199 20.14 11.31 -3.78
N ARG A 200 20.00 12.60 -4.12
CA ARG A 200 20.08 13.08 -5.51
C ARG A 200 21.50 13.00 -6.08
N ARG A 201 22.52 13.23 -5.25
CA ARG A 201 23.93 13.13 -5.63
C ARG A 201 24.33 11.67 -5.85
N ASP A 202 23.86 10.75 -5.02
CA ASP A 202 24.12 9.32 -5.17
C ASP A 202 23.41 8.70 -6.38
N ARG A 203 22.18 9.11 -6.71
CA ARG A 203 21.52 8.67 -7.96
C ARG A 203 22.25 9.08 -9.22
N LYS A 204 22.91 10.25 -9.24
CA LYS A 204 23.75 10.67 -10.39
C LYS A 204 25.02 9.83 -10.48
N ARG A 205 25.63 9.46 -9.34
CA ARG A 205 26.82 8.60 -9.28
C ARG A 205 26.55 7.17 -9.76
N ILE A 206 25.40 6.59 -9.39
CA ILE A 206 25.00 5.24 -9.82
C ILE A 206 24.70 5.20 -11.34
N LYS A 207 24.07 6.24 -11.89
CA LYS A 207 23.82 6.32 -13.35
C LYS A 207 25.08 6.53 -14.17
N GLY A 208 26.08 7.26 -13.66
CA GLY A 208 27.37 7.46 -14.34
C GLY A 208 28.20 6.18 -14.48
N ASN A 209 28.15 5.29 -13.48
CA ASN A 209 28.94 4.05 -13.48
C ASN A 209 28.31 2.90 -14.30
N HIS A 210 27.01 2.93 -14.57
CA HIS A 210 26.35 1.87 -15.34
C HIS A 210 26.44 2.05 -16.86
N ILE A 211 26.58 3.30 -17.33
CA ILE A 211 26.69 3.60 -18.77
C ILE A 211 28.03 3.08 -19.33
N THR A 212 29.13 3.21 -18.57
CA THR A 212 30.48 2.83 -19.05
C THR A 212 30.72 1.32 -19.17
N LYS A 213 29.96 0.47 -18.45
CA LYS A 213 30.06 -0.99 -18.56
C LYS A 213 29.27 -1.54 -19.75
N ALA A 214 28.12 -0.97 -20.08
CA ALA A 214 27.32 -1.40 -21.24
C ALA A 214 28.02 -1.06 -22.56
N ASP A 215 28.65 0.12 -22.64
CA ASP A 215 29.35 0.57 -23.85
C ASP A 215 30.62 -0.25 -24.16
N LYS A 216 31.28 -0.80 -23.12
CA LYS A 216 32.44 -1.70 -23.32
C LYS A 216 32.05 -3.07 -23.88
N ILE A 217 30.90 -3.62 -23.48
CA ILE A 217 30.42 -4.91 -23.98
C ILE A 217 29.96 -4.81 -25.44
N GLY A 218 29.39 -3.66 -25.84
CA GLY A 218 28.96 -3.41 -27.22
C GLY A 218 30.11 -3.24 -28.23
N LYS A 219 31.28 -2.74 -27.79
CA LYS A 219 32.45 -2.57 -28.68
C LYS A 219 33.17 -3.88 -28.98
N ASP A 220 33.40 -4.74 -27.98
CA ASP A 220 34.08 -6.04 -28.17
C ASP A 220 33.31 -6.98 -29.12
N GLN A 221 31.98 -6.92 -29.11
CA GLN A 221 31.13 -7.73 -30.00
C GLN A 221 31.19 -7.24 -31.45
N ARG A 222 31.37 -5.93 -31.68
CA ARG A 222 31.45 -5.35 -33.03
C ARG A 222 32.79 -5.63 -33.72
N GLU A 223 33.88 -5.65 -32.97
CA GLU A 223 35.21 -5.98 -33.52
C GLU A 223 35.33 -7.47 -33.87
N ARG A 224 34.65 -8.36 -33.15
CA ARG A 224 34.61 -9.80 -33.48
C ARG A 224 33.81 -10.13 -34.75
N PHE A 225 32.77 -9.36 -35.08
CA PHE A 225 31.98 -9.58 -36.30
C PHE A 225 32.61 -8.98 -37.56
N SER A 226 33.59 -8.08 -37.41
CA SER A 226 34.27 -7.45 -38.55
C SER A 226 35.56 -8.16 -38.97
N ALA A 227 35.93 -9.24 -38.26
CA ALA A 227 37.14 -10.04 -38.49
C ALA A 227 36.84 -11.46 -39.03
N LEU A 228 35.60 -11.71 -39.45
CA LEU A 228 35.14 -12.87 -40.22
C LEU A 228 34.70 -12.38 -41.61
#